data_AF-A0A7C9EEF1-F1
#
_entry.id   AF-A0A7C9EEF1-F1
#
_cell.length_a   1.000
_cell.length_b   1.000
_cell.length_c   1.000
_cell.angle_alpha   90.00
_cell.angle_beta   90.00
_cell.angle_gamma   90.00
#
_symmetry.space_group_name_H-M   'P 1'
#
loop_
_entity.id
_entity.type
_entity.pdbx_description
1 polymer ?
#
loop_
_entity_poly.entity_id
_entity_poly.type
_entity_poly.pdbx_seq_one_letter_code
_entity_poly.pdbx_strand_id
1 'polypeptide(L)'
;GVVMGNQESFFSQMLHQVGRVITHATAICINSCEELNPTITLDLKAKLPPKVLCVGPYNLILPPSSTPSLDENNCLAWLDQQEANSVAYVSFGSFARPSPSEIFALAQGLEAS
;
A
#
# COMPACT_ATOMS: atom_id res chain seq x y z
N GLY A 1 13.73 2.70 6.15
CA GLY A 1 12.84 3.34 5.17
C GLY A 1 12.62 4.79 5.50
N VAL A 2 13.17 5.67 4.65
CA VAL A 2 12.89 7.11 4.40
C VAL A 2 12.69 8.06 5.60
N VAL A 3 11.83 7.73 6.56
CA VAL A 3 11.64 8.48 7.81
C VAL A 3 12.38 7.80 8.99
N MET A 4 12.55 6.48 8.96
CA MET A 4 13.32 5.72 9.97
C MET A 4 14.22 4.67 9.29
N GLY A 5 15.50 4.56 9.66
CA GLY A 5 16.47 3.60 9.11
C GLY A 5 17.56 4.24 8.25
N ASN A 6 18.37 3.44 7.54
CA ASN A 6 19.56 3.92 6.82
C ASN A 6 19.21 4.94 5.71
N GLN A 7 19.54 6.21 5.94
CA GLN A 7 19.33 7.32 5.00
C GLN A 7 20.28 7.24 3.79
N GLU A 8 21.40 6.52 3.91
CA GLU A 8 22.32 6.26 2.81
C GLU A 8 21.96 5.01 2.00
N SER A 9 20.86 4.32 2.33
CA SER A 9 20.41 3.19 1.52
C SER A 9 20.08 3.63 0.09
N PHE A 10 20.28 2.72 -0.87
CA PHE A 10 19.95 2.95 -2.28
C PHE A 10 18.53 3.49 -2.47
N PHE A 11 17.56 2.93 -1.74
CA PHE A 11 16.16 3.36 -1.82
C PHE A 11 15.95 4.81 -1.35
N SER A 12 16.57 5.20 -0.23
CA SER A 12 16.51 6.57 0.29
C SER A 12 17.16 7.57 -0.69
N GLN A 13 18.33 7.22 -1.24
CA GLN A 13 19.01 8.04 -2.24
C GLN A 13 18.17 8.17 -3.52
N MET A 14 17.57 7.08 -4.00
CA MET A 14 16.69 7.07 -5.16
C MET A 14 15.49 8.01 -4.94
N LEU A 15 14.80 7.92 -3.80
CA LEU A 15 13.67 8.80 -3.49
C LEU A 15 14.07 10.28 -3.40
N HIS A 16 15.23 10.58 -2.82
CA HIS A 16 15.75 11.94 -2.79
C HIS A 16 16.00 12.47 -4.21
N GLN A 17 16.59 11.66 -5.10
CA GLN A 17 16.77 12.05 -6.50
C GLN A 17 15.43 12.25 -7.21
N VAL A 18 14.45 11.35 -7.01
CA VAL A 18 13.09 11.52 -7.53
C VAL A 18 12.51 12.85 -7.06
N GLY A 19 12.54 13.16 -5.77
CA GLY A 19 12.03 14.42 -5.23
C GLY A 19 12.66 15.67 -5.83
N ARG A 20 13.94 15.61 -6.23
CA ARG A 20 14.64 16.71 -6.90
C ARG A 20 14.18 16.94 -8.34
N VAL A 21 13.78 15.89 -9.05
CA VAL A 21 13.46 15.97 -10.49
C VAL A 21 11.96 15.88 -10.77
N ILE A 22 11.14 15.46 -9.81
CA ILE A 22 9.70 15.18 -10.00
C ILE A 22 8.91 16.39 -10.54
N THR A 23 9.37 17.60 -10.26
CA THR A 23 8.76 18.85 -10.74
C THR A 23 8.95 19.09 -12.24
N HIS A 24 9.86 18.37 -12.89
CA HIS A 24 10.09 18.44 -14.34
C HIS A 24 9.17 17.50 -15.12
N ALA A 25 8.37 16.67 -14.45
CA ALA A 25 7.39 15.81 -15.11
C ALA A 25 6.28 16.63 -15.76
N THR A 26 5.68 16.15 -16.85
CA THR A 26 4.49 16.79 -17.44
C THR A 26 3.26 16.65 -16.54
N ALA A 27 3.13 15.51 -15.87
CA ALA A 27 2.08 15.21 -14.91
C ALA A 27 2.58 14.16 -13.91
N ILE A 28 1.99 14.15 -12.71
CA ILE A 28 2.26 13.16 -11.66
C ILE A 28 0.97 12.39 -11.42
N CYS A 29 0.95 11.12 -11.84
CA CYS A 29 -0.18 10.23 -11.62
C CYS A 29 -0.02 9.51 -10.28
N ILE A 30 -1.06 9.55 -9.43
CA ILE A 30 -1.08 8.93 -8.11
C ILE A 30 -2.24 7.94 -8.07
N ASN A 31 -1.98 6.71 -7.63
CA ASN A 31 -3.02 5.74 -7.32
C ASN A 31 -3.73 6.11 -6.01
N SER A 32 -4.60 7.11 -6.11
CA SER A 32 -5.45 7.64 -5.04
C SER A 32 -6.69 8.25 -5.69
N CYS A 33 -7.70 8.54 -4.89
CA CYS A 33 -8.79 9.45 -5.24
C CYS A 33 -8.69 10.73 -4.38
N GLU A 34 -9.35 11.81 -4.81
CA GLU A 34 -9.25 13.12 -4.14
C GLU A 34 -9.98 13.13 -2.78
N GLU A 35 -11.05 12.33 -2.70
CA GLU A 35 -11.94 12.21 -1.55
C GLU A 35 -11.28 11.50 -0.37
N LEU A 36 -10.26 10.68 -0.60
CA LEU A 36 -9.57 9.93 0.46
C LEU A 36 -8.87 10.85 1.46
N ASN A 37 -8.21 11.89 0.96
CA ASN A 37 -7.62 12.93 1.80
C ASN A 37 -7.51 14.26 1.02
N PRO A 38 -8.53 15.12 1.12
CA PRO A 38 -8.56 16.39 0.39
C PRO A 38 -7.42 17.33 0.76
N THR A 39 -7.04 17.37 2.05
CA THR A 39 -5.97 18.25 2.55
C THR A 39 -4.62 17.90 1.93
N ILE A 40 -4.27 16.61 1.90
CA ILE A 40 -3.01 16.16 1.28
C ILE A 40 -3.04 16.39 -0.22
N THR A 41 -4.16 16.10 -0.88
CA THR A 41 -4.30 16.29 -2.33
C THR A 41 -4.12 17.75 -2.73
N LEU A 42 -4.72 18.68 -1.98
CA LEU A 42 -4.56 20.13 -2.18
C LEU A 42 -3.12 20.59 -1.93
N ASP A 43 -2.49 20.11 -0.85
CA ASP A 43 -1.09 20.44 -0.53
C ASP A 43 -0.13 19.95 -1.63
N LEU A 44 -0.32 18.72 -2.13
CA LEU A 44 0.45 18.17 -3.24
C LEU A 44 0.26 18.99 -4.52
N LYS A 45 -0.99 19.32 -4.89
CA LYS A 45 -1.29 20.16 -6.05
C LYS A 45 -0.70 21.58 -5.93
N ALA A 46 -0.58 22.11 -4.72
CA ALA A 46 0.01 23.43 -4.48
C ALA A 46 1.55 23.42 -4.50
N LYS A 47 2.18 22.38 -3.93
CA LYS A 47 3.65 22.28 -3.80
C LYS A 47 4.33 21.67 -5.01
N LEU A 48 3.60 20.88 -5.80
CA LEU A 48 4.11 20.29 -7.02
C LEU A 48 3.58 21.10 -8.20
N PRO A 49 4.42 21.93 -8.85
CA PRO A 49 4.01 22.70 -10.02
C PRO A 49 3.46 21.86 -11.21
N PRO A 50 3.87 20.59 -11.46
CA PRO A 50 3.23 19.79 -12.51
C PRO A 50 1.81 19.36 -12.13
N LYS A 51 1.01 18.99 -13.13
CA LYS A 51 -0.37 18.54 -12.92
C LYS A 51 -0.41 17.24 -12.12
N VAL A 52 -0.80 17.30 -10.85
CA VAL A 52 -1.05 16.11 -10.01
C VAL A 52 -2.43 15.54 -10.36
N LEU A 53 -2.46 14.26 -10.71
CA LEU A 53 -3.64 13.52 -11.15
C LEU A 53 -3.88 12.31 -10.24
N CYS A 54 -4.99 12.33 -9.52
CA CYS A 54 -5.49 11.16 -8.79
C CYS A 54 -6.17 10.21 -9.79
N VAL A 55 -5.51 9.11 -10.11
CA VAL A 55 -5.95 8.11 -11.10
C VAL A 55 -6.26 6.77 -10.44
N GLY A 56 -6.79 6.77 -9.22
CA GLY A 56 -7.10 5.56 -8.47
C GLY A 56 -8.53 5.54 -7.91
N PRO A 57 -8.85 4.53 -7.08
CA PRO A 57 -7.97 3.43 -6.72
C PRO A 57 -7.93 2.34 -7.82
N TYR A 58 -6.73 1.89 -8.19
CA TYR A 58 -6.50 0.98 -9.31
C TYR A 58 -7.29 -0.33 -9.23
N ASN A 59 -7.55 -0.85 -8.03
CA ASN A 59 -8.34 -2.07 -7.84
C ASN A 59 -9.82 -1.92 -8.26
N LEU A 60 -10.33 -0.69 -8.45
CA LEU A 60 -11.68 -0.44 -8.93
C LEU A 60 -11.72 -0.04 -10.40
N ILE A 61 -10.70 0.69 -10.88
CA ILE A 61 -10.73 1.30 -12.22
C ILE A 61 -10.00 0.48 -13.29
N LEU A 62 -9.06 -0.37 -12.89
CA LEU A 62 -8.35 -1.24 -13.83
C LEU A 62 -9.15 -2.54 -14.00
N PRO A 63 -9.14 -3.13 -15.21
CA PRO A 63 -9.72 -4.44 -15.40
C PRO A 63 -9.02 -5.44 -14.47
N PRO A 64 -9.73 -6.47 -13.98
CA PRO A 64 -9.12 -7.53 -13.20
C PRO A 64 -7.93 -8.10 -13.98
N SER A 65 -6.83 -8.36 -13.28
CA SER A 65 -5.63 -8.92 -13.89
C SER A 65 -6.00 -10.20 -14.66
N SER A 66 -5.52 -10.33 -15.89
CA SER A 66 -5.72 -11.54 -16.71
C SER A 66 -4.98 -12.77 -16.14
N THR A 67 -4.19 -12.59 -15.09
CA THR A 67 -3.71 -13.68 -14.24
C THR A 67 -4.85 -14.11 -13.31
N PRO A 68 -5.31 -15.38 -13.37
CA PRO A 68 -6.30 -15.86 -12.42
C PRO A 68 -5.75 -15.66 -11.02
N SER A 69 -6.55 -15.06 -10.13
CA SER A 69 -6.28 -15.08 -8.70
C SER A 69 -6.36 -16.54 -8.27
N LEU A 70 -5.22 -17.21 -8.19
CA LEU A 70 -5.14 -18.57 -7.69
C LEU A 70 -5.38 -18.52 -6.19
N ASP A 71 -6.59 -18.86 -5.78
CA ASP A 71 -6.92 -19.18 -4.40
C ASP A 71 -6.49 -20.63 -4.10
N GLU A 72 -5.17 -20.86 -4.10
CA GLU A 72 -4.58 -22.21 -3.93
C GLU A 72 -5.05 -22.89 -2.64
N ASN A 73 -5.38 -22.10 -1.62
CA ASN A 73 -5.80 -22.55 -0.31
C ASN A 73 -7.34 -22.61 -0.13
N ASN A 74 -8.12 -22.26 -1.16
CA ASN A 74 -9.58 -22.14 -1.09
C ASN A 74 -10.06 -21.22 0.05
N CYS A 75 -9.32 -20.14 0.31
CA CYS A 75 -9.63 -19.12 1.32
C CYS A 75 -11.03 -18.52 1.13
N LEU A 76 -11.48 -18.30 -0.10
CA LEU A 76 -12.81 -17.73 -0.37
C LEU A 76 -13.93 -18.71 0.04
N ALA A 77 -13.80 -19.99 -0.33
CA ALA A 77 -14.76 -21.02 0.05
C ALA A 77 -14.78 -21.26 1.58
N TRP A 78 -13.65 -21.06 2.26
CA TRP A 78 -13.59 -21.09 3.73
C TRP A 78 -14.24 -19.85 4.36
N LEU A 79 -14.06 -18.65 3.78
CA LEU A 79 -14.69 -17.41 4.22
C LEU A 79 -16.22 -17.47 4.12
N ASP A 80 -16.76 -18.09 3.06
CA ASP A 80 -18.21 -18.27 2.87
C ASP A 80 -18.89 -19.05 4.02
N GLN A 81 -18.11 -19.78 4.81
CA GLN A 81 -18.61 -20.58 5.95
C GLN A 81 -18.53 -19.83 7.28
N GLN A 82 -17.98 -18.62 7.32
CA GLN A 82 -17.81 -17.82 8.54
C GLN A 82 -18.93 -16.79 8.68
N GLU A 83 -19.22 -16.38 9.92
CA GLU A 83 -20.15 -15.27 10.18
C GLU A 83 -19.63 -13.94 9.61
N ALA A 84 -20.55 -13.02 9.29
CA ALA A 84 -20.16 -11.71 8.79
C ALA A 84 -19.33 -10.93 9.83
N ASN A 85 -18.20 -10.37 9.40
CA ASN A 85 -17.27 -9.60 10.25
C ASN A 85 -16.60 -10.41 11.39
N SER A 86 -16.53 -11.75 11.30
CA SER A 86 -15.88 -12.58 12.32
C SER A 86 -14.41 -12.91 12.05
N VAL A 87 -13.92 -12.70 10.82
CA VAL A 87 -12.58 -13.09 10.38
C VAL A 87 -11.64 -11.89 10.30
N ALA A 88 -10.43 -12.05 10.83
CA ALA A 88 -9.34 -11.08 10.66
C ALA A 88 -8.44 -11.45 9.47
N TYR A 89 -8.23 -10.51 8.54
CA TYR A 89 -7.21 -10.62 7.51
C TYR A 89 -5.87 -10.07 8.03
N VAL A 90 -4.81 -10.87 7.92
CA VAL A 90 -3.46 -10.49 8.37
C VAL A 90 -2.47 -10.58 7.20
N SER A 91 -1.81 -9.47 6.90
CA SER A 91 -0.76 -9.40 5.87
C SER A 91 0.20 -8.25 6.15
N PHE A 92 1.50 -8.48 5.95
CA PHE A 92 2.55 -7.48 6.08
C PHE A 92 3.05 -6.96 4.71
N GLY A 93 2.35 -7.31 3.63
CA GLY A 93 2.78 -7.03 2.27
C GLY A 93 3.89 -7.98 1.79
N SER A 94 4.34 -7.79 0.56
CA SER A 94 5.26 -8.72 -0.13
C SER A 94 6.71 -8.68 0.38
N PHE A 95 7.12 -7.63 1.06
CA PHE A 95 8.52 -7.41 1.45
C PHE A 95 8.79 -7.56 2.95
N ALA A 96 7.86 -7.13 3.80
CA ALA A 96 8.12 -7.13 5.23
C ALA A 96 8.09 -8.55 5.81
N ARG A 97 9.06 -8.85 6.66
CA ARG A 97 9.18 -10.11 7.37
C ARG A 97 9.42 -9.80 8.84
N PRO A 98 8.37 -9.80 9.68
CA PRO A 98 8.55 -9.63 11.11
C PRO A 98 9.50 -10.69 11.66
N SER A 99 10.25 -10.31 12.70
CA SER A 99 11.13 -11.24 13.40
C SER A 99 10.35 -12.42 14.00
N PRO A 100 11.00 -13.58 14.23
CA PRO A 100 10.33 -14.72 14.86
C PRO A 100 9.63 -14.36 16.19
N SER A 101 10.22 -13.46 16.99
CA SER A 101 9.62 -12.96 18.22
C SER A 101 8.35 -12.12 17.99
N GLU A 102 8.32 -11.29 16.95
CA GLU A 102 7.12 -10.51 16.58
C GLU A 102 6.00 -11.42 16.06
N ILE A 103 6.33 -12.42 15.24
CA ILE A 103 5.37 -13.43 14.79
C ILE A 103 4.83 -14.24 15.96
N PHE A 104 5.69 -14.63 16.91
CA PHE A 104 5.27 -15.36 18.11
C PHE A 104 4.35 -14.51 19.00
N ALA A 105 4.67 -13.24 19.20
CA ALA A 105 3.81 -12.32 19.94
C ALA A 105 2.45 -12.14 19.26
N LEU A 106 2.43 -11.97 17.92
CA LEU A 106 1.20 -11.89 17.15
C LEU A 106 0.36 -13.17 17.28
N ALA A 107 0.98 -14.35 17.16
CA ALA A 107 0.27 -15.63 17.25
C ALA A 107 -0.43 -15.81 18.61
N GLN A 108 0.27 -15.49 19.72
CA GLN A 108 -0.34 -15.51 21.05
C GLN A 108 -1.49 -14.52 21.18
N GLY A 109 -1.37 -13.33 20.59
CA GLY A 109 -2.44 -12.32 20.59
C GLY A 109 -3.68 -12.78 19.82
N LEU A 110 -3.50 -13.44 18.67
CA LEU A 110 -4.60 -13.99 17.87
C LEU A 110 -5.27 -15.19 18.57
N GLU A 111 -4.50 -16.05 19.23
CA GLU A 111 -5.04 -17.20 19.98
C GLU A 111 -5.88 -16.77 21.19
N ALA A 112 -5.55 -15.64 21.80
CA ALA A 112 -6.25 -15.13 22.98
C ALA A 112 -7.49 -14.25 22.66
N SER A 113 -7.78 -13.97 21.38
CA SER A 113 -8.84 -13.07 20.94
C SER A 113 -10.21 -13.73 20.78
#